data_AF-A0A2A4K3E0-F1
#
_entry.id   AF-A0A2A4K3E0-F1
#
_cell.length_a   1.000
_cell.length_b   1.000
_cell.length_c   1.000
_cell.angle_alpha   90.00
_cell.angle_beta   90.00
_cell.angle_gamma   90.00
#
_symmetry.space_group_name_H-M   'P 1'
#
loop_
_entity.id
_entity.type
_entity.pdbx_description
1 polymer ?
#
loop_
_entity_poly.entity_id
_entity_poly.type
_entity_poly.pdbx_seq_one_letter_code
_entity_poly.pdbx_strand_id
1 'polypeptide(L)'
;MRLLIVVSAIVYASAGSVHEDKVFNKCCPNSQSLMKVSDGEDFAAFYQCVDRESAQKSYNISISPLLIGENVPVQYGMPIDCDAVQMVQVISSELDDRWQTSENCHDRLDLEVLNGTLKPNIPEIVELGCIKNETLKTPQQKITIRHYRKCCPRGKSYDTNYHLCRNTDVNNTEDWLLKQLKMNDHDIYEVDHGLNCKMDQFGVELREEYYSLEVEGSNLKVTSRKGKGDGVALPGEWCVDREYSGTELVARLCTHDNSKYGAFGVRKCCPIGYHYKPKRCGSFVSKCTPNFDDVLFNITDYLEPLQRKDPDITDIIGIRTDLHCHEGRVVLNKSVERDRHQLTPDGRLASPIGVGDSYCFEAFDSRRCPHGDVFITAVNCFVKAKEVKNFQMSFILISISSVCLALTLVVYIALPELRNLHGRTLICHVSMMLLAFSCLARVQYSRVPNDTACTLLVVRK
;
A
#
# COMPACT_ATOMS: atom_id res chain seq x y z
N MET A 1 33.21 -8.64 -90.16
CA MET A 1 33.06 -7.89 -88.90
C MET A 1 31.77 -8.35 -88.25
N ARG A 2 31.83 -9.38 -87.40
CA ARG A 2 30.69 -9.99 -86.71
C ARG A 2 30.54 -9.30 -85.35
N LEU A 3 29.39 -8.69 -85.09
CA LEU A 3 29.05 -8.16 -83.77
C LEU A 3 28.05 -9.12 -83.13
N LEU A 4 28.51 -9.93 -82.18
CA LEU A 4 27.65 -10.71 -81.29
C LEU A 4 27.10 -9.76 -80.22
N ILE A 5 25.77 -9.64 -80.13
CA ILE A 5 25.10 -9.05 -78.98
C ILE A 5 24.63 -10.23 -78.11
N VAL A 6 25.30 -10.44 -76.98
CA VAL A 6 24.86 -11.37 -75.93
C VAL A 6 24.02 -10.57 -74.95
N VAL A 7 22.70 -10.79 -74.95
CA VAL A 7 21.80 -10.29 -73.92
C VAL A 7 21.73 -11.34 -72.81
N SER A 8 22.38 -11.09 -71.68
CA SER A 8 22.21 -11.90 -70.47
C SER A 8 20.98 -11.40 -69.71
N ALA A 9 19.93 -12.20 -69.69
CA ALA A 9 18.80 -12.03 -68.77
C ALA A 9 19.18 -12.65 -67.42
N ILE A 10 19.45 -11.82 -66.42
CA ILE A 10 19.60 -12.25 -65.04
C ILE A 10 18.19 -12.40 -64.47
N VAL A 11 17.70 -13.64 -64.37
CA VAL A 11 16.50 -13.98 -63.61
C VAL A 11 16.89 -13.99 -62.14
N TYR A 12 16.55 -12.93 -61.40
CA TYR A 12 16.55 -12.97 -59.94
C TYR A 12 15.39 -13.86 -59.50
N ALA A 13 15.69 -15.12 -59.19
CA ALA A 13 14.82 -15.91 -58.33
C ALA A 13 14.97 -15.37 -56.91
N SER A 14 14.06 -14.48 -56.50
CA SER A 14 13.88 -14.20 -55.08
C SER A 14 13.34 -15.47 -54.43
N ALA A 15 14.23 -16.22 -53.77
CA ALA A 15 13.83 -17.20 -52.78
C ALA A 15 13.06 -16.44 -51.70
N GLY A 16 11.72 -16.44 -51.82
CA GLY A 16 10.86 -16.06 -50.72
C GLY A 16 11.14 -17.03 -49.59
N SER A 17 11.78 -16.56 -48.53
CA SER A 17 11.74 -17.24 -47.25
C SER A 17 10.27 -17.34 -46.86
N VAL A 18 9.70 -18.54 -46.99
CA VAL A 18 8.42 -18.87 -46.37
C VAL A 18 8.64 -18.71 -44.87
N HIS A 19 8.24 -17.58 -44.32
CA HIS A 19 8.03 -17.48 -42.87
C HIS A 19 6.85 -18.42 -42.59
N GLU A 20 7.13 -19.58 -42.00
CA GLU A 20 6.11 -20.38 -41.34
C GLU A 20 5.42 -19.46 -40.33
N ASP A 21 4.13 -19.17 -40.56
CA ASP A 21 3.31 -18.41 -39.65
C ASP A 21 3.27 -19.14 -38.30
N LYS A 22 3.79 -18.48 -37.27
CA LYS A 22 4.00 -19.06 -35.94
C LYS A 22 2.66 -19.27 -35.25
N VAL A 23 2.18 -20.51 -35.19
CA VAL A 23 0.91 -20.85 -34.53
C VAL A 23 1.10 -20.97 -33.01
N PHE A 24 0.30 -20.24 -32.24
CA PHE A 24 0.21 -20.35 -30.79
C PHE A 24 -0.82 -21.42 -30.40
N ASN A 25 -0.38 -22.44 -29.68
CA ASN A 25 -1.27 -23.50 -29.18
C ASN A 25 -1.87 -23.09 -27.83
N LYS A 26 -3.17 -22.79 -27.81
CA LYS A 26 -3.91 -22.47 -26.58
C LYS A 26 -4.70 -23.69 -26.10
N CYS A 27 -4.64 -24.03 -24.81
CA CYS A 27 -5.34 -25.22 -24.31
C CYS A 27 -6.87 -25.12 -24.42
N CYS A 28 -7.43 -24.01 -23.93
CA CYS A 28 -8.88 -23.81 -23.88
C CYS A 28 -9.36 -22.81 -24.92
N PRO A 29 -10.58 -22.96 -25.47
CA PRO A 29 -11.23 -21.95 -26.31
C PRO A 29 -11.29 -20.55 -25.67
N ASN A 30 -11.44 -19.51 -26.49
CA ASN A 30 -11.49 -18.11 -26.04
C ASN A 30 -12.65 -17.75 -25.11
N SER A 31 -13.66 -18.59 -24.92
CA SER A 31 -14.73 -18.40 -23.92
C SER A 31 -14.49 -19.15 -22.61
N GLN A 32 -13.50 -20.03 -22.58
CA GLN A 32 -13.22 -20.94 -21.46
C GLN A 32 -11.89 -20.60 -20.78
N SER A 33 -11.73 -21.10 -19.57
CA SER A 33 -10.53 -20.97 -18.75
C SER A 33 -10.08 -22.35 -18.27
N LEU A 34 -8.77 -22.49 -18.08
CA LEU A 34 -8.16 -23.75 -17.67
C LEU A 34 -8.35 -23.96 -16.16
N MET A 35 -8.78 -25.16 -15.79
CA MET A 35 -9.02 -25.58 -14.42
C MET A 35 -8.31 -26.90 -14.15
N LYS A 36 -7.63 -26.97 -13.00
CA LYS A 36 -7.04 -28.20 -12.47
C LYS A 36 -7.98 -28.80 -11.43
N VAL A 37 -8.26 -30.10 -11.57
CA VAL A 37 -9.11 -30.85 -10.64
C VAL A 37 -8.28 -31.99 -10.07
N SER A 38 -8.37 -32.21 -8.76
CA SER A 38 -7.65 -33.27 -8.06
C SER A 38 -8.57 -33.98 -7.08
N ASP A 39 -8.71 -35.30 -7.28
CA ASP A 39 -9.42 -36.19 -6.36
C ASP A 39 -8.40 -36.78 -5.39
N GLY A 40 -8.56 -36.47 -4.11
CA GLY A 40 -7.58 -36.68 -3.04
C GLY A 40 -7.33 -38.14 -2.67
N GLU A 41 -7.87 -39.10 -3.42
CA GLU A 41 -7.64 -40.53 -3.19
C GLU A 41 -6.41 -41.05 -3.96
N ASP A 42 -6.06 -40.48 -5.13
CA ASP A 42 -4.99 -40.99 -5.99
C ASP A 42 -3.91 -39.97 -6.40
N PHE A 43 -3.97 -38.71 -5.91
CA PHE A 43 -3.11 -37.59 -6.35
C PHE A 43 -3.12 -37.32 -7.87
N ALA A 44 -3.96 -38.02 -8.64
CA ALA A 44 -4.13 -37.80 -10.06
C ALA A 44 -4.86 -36.48 -10.27
N ALA A 45 -4.15 -35.48 -10.81
CA ALA A 45 -4.74 -34.23 -11.24
C ALA A 45 -5.08 -34.34 -12.72
N PHE A 46 -6.27 -33.88 -13.10
CA PHE A 46 -6.65 -33.72 -14.51
C PHE A 46 -7.01 -32.26 -14.80
N TYR A 47 -6.91 -31.89 -16.07
CA TYR A 47 -7.16 -30.55 -16.55
C TYR A 47 -8.42 -30.52 -17.40
N GLN A 48 -9.23 -29.48 -17.22
CA GLN A 48 -10.44 -29.28 -18.00
C GLN A 48 -10.65 -27.80 -18.31
N CYS A 49 -11.35 -27.53 -19.41
CA CYS A 49 -11.75 -26.19 -19.77
C CYS A 49 -13.15 -25.90 -19.23
N VAL A 50 -13.29 -24.82 -18.47
CA VAL A 50 -14.55 -24.40 -17.86
C VAL A 50 -15.01 -23.07 -18.44
N ASP A 51 -16.29 -22.98 -18.73
CA ASP A 51 -16.93 -21.73 -19.16
C ASP A 51 -16.82 -20.65 -18.07
N ARG A 52 -16.39 -19.44 -18.45
CA ARG A 52 -16.13 -18.37 -17.47
C ARG A 52 -17.37 -17.87 -16.76
N GLU A 53 -18.51 -17.79 -17.45
CA GLU A 53 -19.76 -17.38 -16.79
C GLU A 53 -20.19 -18.41 -15.74
N SER A 54 -20.02 -19.69 -16.07
CA SER A 54 -20.30 -20.81 -15.18
C SER A 54 -19.36 -20.82 -13.98
N ALA A 55 -18.06 -20.54 -14.19
CA ALA A 55 -17.08 -20.39 -13.12
C ALA A 55 -17.39 -19.20 -12.20
N GLN A 56 -17.75 -18.04 -12.77
CA GLN A 56 -18.13 -16.86 -11.99
C GLN A 56 -19.38 -17.11 -11.14
N LYS A 57 -20.39 -17.81 -11.67
CA LYS A 57 -21.60 -18.18 -10.90
C LYS A 57 -21.31 -19.18 -9.80
N SER A 58 -20.46 -20.18 -10.08
CA SER A 58 -20.21 -21.30 -9.17
C SER A 58 -19.21 -20.97 -8.06
N TYR A 59 -18.21 -20.14 -8.36
CA TYR A 59 -17.09 -19.85 -7.45
C TYR A 59 -16.96 -18.37 -7.07
N ASN A 60 -17.77 -17.48 -7.64
CA ASN A 60 -17.71 -16.03 -7.43
C ASN A 60 -16.32 -15.42 -7.75
N ILE A 61 -15.67 -15.95 -8.80
CA ILE A 61 -14.35 -15.48 -9.27
C ILE A 61 -14.51 -14.91 -10.68
N SER A 62 -14.02 -13.69 -10.88
CA SER A 62 -13.88 -13.08 -12.20
C SER A 62 -12.55 -13.50 -12.79
N ILE A 63 -12.58 -14.16 -13.94
CA ILE A 63 -11.41 -14.70 -14.61
C ILE A 63 -11.12 -13.90 -15.87
N SER A 64 -9.89 -13.43 -16.05
CA SER A 64 -9.45 -12.73 -17.26
C SER A 64 -8.58 -13.63 -18.13
N PRO A 65 -8.95 -13.84 -19.39
CA PRO A 65 -8.22 -14.75 -20.26
C PRO A 65 -6.85 -14.22 -20.63
N LEU A 66 -6.01 -15.12 -21.12
CA LEU A 66 -4.88 -14.76 -21.96
C LEU A 66 -5.41 -14.05 -23.22
N LEU A 67 -4.97 -12.81 -23.44
CA LEU A 67 -5.39 -12.00 -24.58
C LEU A 67 -4.38 -12.16 -25.70
N ILE A 68 -4.87 -12.45 -26.90
CA ILE A 68 -4.02 -12.79 -28.05
C ILE A 68 -4.22 -11.71 -29.11
N GLY A 69 -3.12 -11.14 -29.61
CA GLY A 69 -3.15 -10.15 -30.68
C GLY A 69 -3.78 -10.71 -31.97
N GLU A 70 -4.40 -9.83 -32.76
CA GLU A 70 -5.21 -10.22 -33.92
C GLU A 70 -4.40 -10.96 -35.02
N ASN A 71 -3.09 -10.73 -35.09
CA ASN A 71 -2.19 -11.33 -36.09
C ASN A 71 -1.43 -12.56 -35.57
N VAL A 72 -1.76 -13.08 -34.40
CA VAL A 72 -1.20 -14.33 -33.89
C VAL A 72 -2.13 -15.48 -34.29
N PRO A 73 -1.72 -16.41 -35.17
CA PRO A 73 -2.55 -17.56 -35.50
C PRO A 73 -2.64 -18.49 -34.28
N VAL A 74 -3.85 -18.92 -33.92
CA VAL A 74 -4.12 -19.73 -32.72
C VAL A 74 -4.70 -21.07 -33.09
N GLN A 75 -4.16 -22.14 -32.49
CA GLN A 75 -4.75 -23.46 -32.50
C GLN A 75 -5.23 -23.81 -31.10
N TYR A 76 -6.47 -24.30 -30.99
CA TYR A 76 -7.06 -24.66 -29.70
C TYR A 76 -7.03 -26.18 -29.49
N GLY A 77 -6.75 -26.61 -28.27
CA GLY A 77 -6.89 -28.00 -27.86
C GLY A 77 -5.95 -28.40 -26.74
N MET A 78 -6.42 -29.28 -25.86
CA MET A 78 -5.56 -30.00 -24.92
C MET A 78 -4.85 -31.16 -25.62
N PRO A 79 -3.65 -31.57 -25.17
CA PRO A 79 -2.97 -32.75 -25.71
C PRO A 79 -3.86 -34.00 -25.56
N ILE A 80 -4.16 -34.67 -26.67
CA ILE A 80 -5.17 -35.74 -26.75
C ILE A 80 -4.59 -37.12 -26.40
N ASP A 81 -3.27 -37.29 -26.50
CA ASP A 81 -2.57 -38.57 -26.32
C ASP A 81 -1.91 -38.72 -24.92
N CYS A 82 -2.32 -37.92 -23.94
CA CYS A 82 -1.83 -38.04 -22.56
C CYS A 82 -2.83 -38.81 -21.70
N ASP A 83 -2.42 -39.92 -21.06
CA ASP A 83 -3.12 -40.39 -19.86
C ASP A 83 -2.99 -39.33 -18.74
N ALA A 84 -3.97 -39.19 -17.84
CA ALA A 84 -3.96 -38.17 -16.77
C ALA A 84 -2.70 -38.21 -15.88
N VAL A 85 -2.01 -39.36 -15.81
CA VAL A 85 -0.76 -39.57 -15.05
C VAL A 85 0.47 -39.05 -15.81
N GLN A 86 0.37 -38.82 -17.12
CA GLN A 86 1.47 -38.42 -18.01
C GLN A 86 1.45 -36.94 -18.41
N MET A 87 0.42 -36.19 -18.03
CA MET A 87 0.34 -34.77 -18.31
C MET A 87 1.23 -34.00 -17.33
N VAL A 88 2.19 -33.24 -17.86
CA VAL A 88 3.10 -32.42 -17.06
C VAL A 88 2.64 -30.97 -17.15
N GLN A 89 2.55 -30.34 -15.98
CA GLN A 89 2.45 -28.89 -15.85
C GLN A 89 3.85 -28.33 -15.66
N VAL A 90 4.25 -27.42 -16.55
CA VAL A 90 5.46 -26.60 -16.38
C VAL A 90 5.05 -25.16 -16.15
N ILE A 91 5.66 -24.50 -15.16
CA ILE A 91 5.37 -23.11 -14.82
C ILE A 91 6.22 -22.19 -15.71
N SER A 92 5.64 -21.10 -16.21
CA SER A 92 6.30 -20.12 -17.09
C SER A 92 7.63 -19.54 -16.54
N SER A 93 7.83 -19.49 -15.22
CA SER A 93 9.11 -19.05 -14.62
C SER A 93 10.23 -20.09 -14.72
N GLU A 94 9.91 -21.34 -15.02
CA GLU A 94 10.84 -22.45 -15.27
C GLU A 94 11.06 -22.68 -16.78
N LEU A 95 10.44 -21.86 -17.64
CA LEU A 95 10.55 -21.92 -19.11
C LEU A 95 11.87 -21.36 -19.67
N ASP A 96 12.90 -21.22 -18.82
CA ASP A 96 14.27 -21.01 -19.30
C ASP A 96 14.81 -22.35 -19.86
N ASP A 97 14.80 -22.44 -21.19
CA ASP A 97 15.55 -23.37 -22.04
C ASP A 97 15.03 -24.81 -22.26
N ARG A 98 13.84 -25.21 -21.78
CA ARG A 98 13.34 -26.60 -22.00
C ARG A 98 12.11 -26.69 -22.91
N TRP A 99 12.33 -27.34 -24.05
CA TRP A 99 11.40 -28.04 -24.97
C TRP A 99 10.02 -27.42 -25.24
N GLN A 100 9.92 -26.69 -26.35
CA GLN A 100 8.64 -26.39 -26.99
C GLN A 100 8.41 -27.36 -28.14
N THR A 101 7.56 -28.35 -27.92
CA THR A 101 7.04 -29.22 -28.97
C THR A 101 5.71 -28.67 -29.48
N SER A 102 5.43 -28.80 -30.78
CA SER A 102 4.18 -28.36 -31.42
C SER A 102 2.91 -29.05 -30.89
N GLU A 103 3.04 -29.97 -29.95
CA GLU A 103 1.95 -30.74 -29.32
C GLU A 103 1.59 -30.22 -27.92
N ASN A 104 2.38 -29.31 -27.35
CA ASN A 104 2.07 -28.71 -26.06
C ASN A 104 1.13 -27.53 -26.25
N CYS A 105 0.30 -27.26 -25.24
CA CYS A 105 -0.58 -26.11 -25.22
C CYS A 105 -0.26 -25.22 -24.02
N HIS A 106 -0.50 -23.92 -24.17
CA HIS A 106 -0.32 -22.93 -23.11
C HIS A 106 -1.66 -22.30 -22.74
N ASP A 107 -1.89 -22.09 -21.44
CA ASP A 107 -3.04 -21.33 -20.97
C ASP A 107 -2.82 -20.79 -19.56
N ARG A 108 -3.72 -19.92 -19.13
CA ARG A 108 -3.75 -19.41 -17.76
C ARG A 108 -4.50 -20.40 -16.87
N LEU A 109 -3.83 -20.94 -15.85
CA LEU A 109 -4.43 -21.80 -14.84
C LEU A 109 -5.14 -20.93 -13.80
N ASP A 110 -6.44 -20.74 -13.98
CA ASP A 110 -7.24 -19.81 -13.18
C ASP A 110 -7.85 -20.44 -11.92
N LEU A 111 -8.05 -21.76 -11.92
CA LEU A 111 -8.79 -22.48 -10.88
C LEU A 111 -8.11 -23.80 -10.53
N GLU A 112 -8.03 -24.10 -9.23
CA GLU A 112 -7.65 -25.41 -8.71
C GLU A 112 -8.72 -25.90 -7.74
N VAL A 113 -9.28 -27.08 -7.99
CA VAL A 113 -10.26 -27.72 -7.11
C VAL A 113 -9.69 -29.03 -6.57
N LEU A 114 -9.72 -29.15 -5.25
CA LEU A 114 -9.28 -30.31 -4.49
C LEU A 114 -10.49 -30.86 -3.73
N ASN A 115 -10.88 -32.12 -4.00
CA ASN A 115 -12.04 -32.77 -3.36
C ASN A 115 -13.33 -31.93 -3.43
N GLY A 116 -13.59 -31.31 -4.58
CA GLY A 116 -14.75 -30.43 -4.77
C GLY A 116 -14.68 -29.07 -4.07
N THR A 117 -13.58 -28.77 -3.36
CA THR A 117 -13.34 -27.47 -2.74
C THR A 117 -12.35 -26.64 -3.54
N LEU A 118 -12.65 -25.35 -3.72
CA LEU A 118 -11.75 -24.43 -4.39
C LEU A 118 -10.52 -24.16 -3.51
N LYS A 119 -9.34 -24.46 -4.04
CA LYS A 119 -8.08 -24.11 -3.41
C LYS A 119 -7.73 -22.67 -3.83
N PRO A 120 -7.23 -21.82 -2.90
CA PRO A 120 -6.70 -20.51 -3.27
C PRO A 120 -5.48 -20.73 -4.18
N ASN A 121 -5.68 -20.50 -5.48
CA ASN A 121 -4.60 -20.56 -6.46
C ASN A 121 -4.25 -19.14 -6.92
N ILE A 122 -2.96 -18.88 -7.10
CA ILE A 122 -2.50 -17.67 -7.79
C ILE A 122 -2.56 -18.02 -9.28
N PRO A 123 -3.29 -17.27 -10.12
CA PRO A 123 -3.33 -17.56 -11.54
C PRO A 123 -1.93 -17.51 -12.14
N GLU A 124 -1.56 -18.55 -12.86
CA GLU A 124 -0.23 -18.69 -13.46
C GLU A 124 -0.37 -19.22 -14.89
N ILE A 125 0.55 -18.81 -15.76
CA ILE A 125 0.64 -19.37 -17.11
C ILE A 125 1.32 -20.72 -17.02
N VAL A 126 0.63 -21.73 -17.51
CA VAL A 126 1.11 -23.11 -17.53
C VAL A 126 1.25 -23.62 -18.95
N GLU A 127 2.27 -24.45 -19.15
CA GLU A 127 2.37 -25.32 -20.30
C GLU A 127 1.89 -26.72 -19.92
N LEU A 128 1.01 -27.30 -20.75
CA LEU A 128 0.56 -28.67 -20.64
C LEU A 128 1.11 -29.48 -21.80
N GLY A 129 1.82 -30.57 -21.49
CA GLY A 129 2.38 -31.49 -22.46
C GLY A 129 2.44 -32.93 -21.95
N CYS A 130 2.63 -33.90 -22.85
CA CYS A 130 2.81 -35.31 -22.50
C CYS A 130 4.29 -35.65 -22.30
N ILE A 131 4.62 -36.48 -21.31
CA ILE A 131 5.96 -37.08 -21.20
C ILE A 131 6.18 -38.03 -22.39
N LYS A 132 7.01 -37.64 -23.36
CA LYS A 132 7.51 -38.54 -24.40
C LYS A 132 8.98 -38.89 -24.13
N ASN A 133 9.32 -40.18 -24.21
CA ASN A 133 10.72 -40.62 -24.23
C ASN A 133 11.40 -40.00 -25.48
N GLU A 134 12.46 -39.22 -25.26
CA GLU A 134 13.15 -38.35 -26.25
C GLU A 134 13.32 -38.97 -27.64
N THR A 135 13.11 -38.20 -28.73
CA THR A 135 13.93 -38.35 -29.97
C THR A 135 13.83 -37.25 -31.04
N LEU A 136 13.06 -36.16 -30.92
CA LEU A 136 13.22 -35.03 -31.86
C LEU A 136 13.27 -33.68 -31.15
N LYS A 137 14.42 -33.02 -31.27
CA LYS A 137 14.60 -31.61 -30.94
C LYS A 137 13.91 -30.78 -32.03
N THR A 138 12.67 -30.39 -31.77
CA THR A 138 11.95 -29.40 -32.58
C THR A 138 12.48 -27.99 -32.27
N PRO A 139 12.39 -27.03 -33.22
CA PRO A 139 12.92 -25.69 -33.04
C PRO A 139 12.26 -24.97 -31.86
N GLN A 140 13.08 -24.34 -31.01
CA GLN A 140 12.62 -23.50 -29.89
C GLN A 140 11.86 -22.28 -30.43
N GLN A 141 10.60 -22.14 -30.00
CA GLN A 141 9.70 -21.04 -30.33
C GLN A 141 9.56 -20.08 -29.13
N LYS A 142 10.50 -19.15 -28.94
CA LYS A 142 10.39 -18.16 -27.86
C LYS A 142 9.15 -17.25 -28.04
N ILE A 143 8.04 -17.61 -27.41
CA ILE A 143 6.83 -16.82 -27.32
C ILE A 143 7.03 -15.83 -26.17
N THR A 144 6.87 -14.54 -26.46
CA THR A 144 6.99 -13.49 -25.44
C THR A 144 5.61 -13.14 -24.95
N ILE A 145 5.31 -13.47 -23.69
CA ILE A 145 4.08 -13.06 -23.03
C ILE A 145 4.34 -11.75 -22.29
N ARG A 146 3.51 -10.75 -22.55
CA ARG A 146 3.58 -9.43 -21.94
C ARG A 146 2.67 -9.39 -20.73
N HIS A 147 3.25 -9.12 -19.56
CA HIS A 147 2.49 -9.02 -18.32
C HIS A 147 2.11 -7.57 -18.03
N TYR A 148 0.81 -7.29 -17.97
CA TYR A 148 0.25 -5.99 -17.62
C TYR A 148 -0.70 -6.10 -16.43
N ARG A 149 -0.96 -4.94 -15.82
CA ARG A 149 -1.94 -4.83 -14.75
C ARG A 149 -2.91 -3.72 -15.01
N LYS A 150 -4.18 -4.04 -14.85
CA LYS A 150 -5.26 -3.07 -14.76
C LYS A 150 -5.48 -2.70 -13.30
N CYS A 151 -5.64 -1.42 -12.95
CA CYS A 151 -5.78 -1.06 -11.54
C CYS A 151 -7.09 -1.54 -10.91
N CYS A 152 -8.17 -1.57 -11.69
CA CYS A 152 -9.49 -1.97 -11.24
C CYS A 152 -9.99 -3.24 -11.93
N PRO A 153 -10.88 -3.99 -11.26
CA PRO A 153 -11.59 -5.10 -11.89
C PRO A 153 -12.40 -4.67 -13.12
N ARG A 154 -12.75 -5.65 -13.95
CA ARG A 154 -13.61 -5.47 -15.13
C ARG A 154 -14.88 -4.66 -14.81
N GLY A 155 -15.18 -3.65 -15.63
CA GLY A 155 -16.37 -2.79 -15.49
C GLY A 155 -16.27 -1.73 -14.38
N LYS A 156 -15.09 -1.59 -13.74
CA LYS A 156 -14.81 -0.51 -12.79
C LYS A 156 -13.72 0.40 -13.32
N SER A 157 -13.74 1.67 -12.94
CA SER A 157 -12.69 2.66 -13.24
C SER A 157 -12.08 3.20 -11.95
N TYR A 158 -10.84 3.68 -12.03
CA TYR A 158 -10.13 4.19 -10.86
C TYR A 158 -10.50 5.65 -10.63
N ASP A 159 -10.92 5.99 -9.42
CA ASP A 159 -11.25 7.36 -9.03
C ASP A 159 -10.10 7.94 -8.21
N THR A 160 -9.35 8.89 -8.78
CA THR A 160 -8.20 9.52 -8.12
C THR A 160 -8.58 10.42 -6.96
N ASN A 161 -9.84 10.87 -6.86
CA ASN A 161 -10.27 11.66 -5.71
C ASN A 161 -10.45 10.76 -4.49
N TYR A 162 -11.11 9.61 -4.69
CA TYR A 162 -11.42 8.67 -3.61
C TYR A 162 -10.36 7.56 -3.42
N HIS A 163 -9.35 7.51 -4.31
CA HIS A 163 -8.29 6.52 -4.37
C HIS A 163 -8.83 5.07 -4.36
N LEU A 164 -9.92 4.82 -5.10
CA LEU A 164 -10.60 3.51 -5.12
C LEU A 164 -11.27 3.22 -6.47
N CYS A 165 -11.58 1.95 -6.69
CA CYS A 165 -12.27 1.48 -7.90
C CYS A 165 -13.80 1.60 -7.77
N ARG A 166 -14.43 2.33 -8.69
CA ARG A 166 -15.89 2.54 -8.73
C ARG A 166 -16.52 1.89 -9.95
N ASN A 167 -17.77 1.46 -9.83
CA ASN A 167 -18.54 0.96 -10.98
C ASN A 167 -18.73 2.09 -11.99
N THR A 168 -18.49 1.79 -13.27
CA THR A 168 -18.72 2.74 -14.37
C THR A 168 -19.65 2.11 -15.40
N ASP A 169 -20.47 2.93 -16.04
CA ASP A 169 -21.34 2.48 -17.15
C ASP A 169 -20.56 2.32 -18.47
N VAL A 170 -19.29 2.72 -18.49
CA VAL A 170 -18.44 2.64 -19.67
C VAL A 170 -17.77 1.28 -19.77
N ASN A 171 -17.62 0.77 -20.98
CA ASN A 171 -16.95 -0.50 -21.25
C ASN A 171 -15.45 -0.42 -20.92
N ASN A 172 -15.12 -0.61 -19.65
CA ASN A 172 -13.75 -0.62 -19.16
C ASN A 172 -13.28 -2.08 -18.95
N THR A 173 -12.92 -2.74 -20.05
CA THR A 173 -12.40 -4.12 -20.06
C THR A 173 -10.88 -4.15 -20.24
N GLU A 174 -10.32 -5.35 -20.21
CA GLU A 174 -8.92 -5.61 -20.54
C GLU A 174 -8.64 -5.31 -22.02
N ASP A 175 -9.55 -5.69 -22.93
CA ASP A 175 -9.45 -5.39 -24.37
C ASP A 175 -9.41 -3.88 -24.63
N TRP A 176 -10.23 -3.12 -23.91
CA TRP A 176 -10.23 -1.66 -23.99
C TRP A 176 -8.86 -1.08 -23.58
N LEU A 177 -8.28 -1.60 -22.49
CA LEU A 177 -6.97 -1.16 -22.00
C LEU A 177 -5.87 -1.44 -23.03
N LEU A 178 -5.83 -2.65 -23.61
CA LEU A 178 -4.84 -3.01 -24.62
C LEU A 178 -4.94 -2.12 -25.87
N LYS A 179 -6.16 -1.81 -26.32
CA LYS A 179 -6.40 -0.87 -27.42
C LYS A 179 -5.88 0.52 -27.09
N GLN A 180 -6.14 1.01 -25.89
CA GLN A 180 -5.71 2.34 -25.47
C GLN A 180 -4.18 2.46 -25.36
N LEU A 181 -3.51 1.39 -24.94
CA LEU A 181 -2.06 1.33 -24.87
C LEU A 181 -1.37 1.05 -26.23
N LYS A 182 -2.13 1.00 -27.34
CA LYS A 182 -1.63 0.79 -28.71
C LYS A 182 -0.75 -0.45 -28.84
N MET A 183 -1.28 -1.56 -28.35
CA MET A 183 -0.55 -2.82 -28.28
C MET A 183 -0.26 -3.45 -29.66
N ASN A 184 0.76 -4.30 -29.71
CA ASN A 184 1.21 -4.97 -30.92
C ASN A 184 0.33 -6.19 -31.20
N ASP A 185 -0.20 -6.29 -32.41
CA ASP A 185 -1.08 -7.39 -32.82
C ASP A 185 -0.39 -8.76 -32.91
N HIS A 186 0.94 -8.81 -32.72
CA HIS A 186 1.75 -10.04 -32.76
C HIS A 186 2.14 -10.57 -31.37
N ASP A 187 1.76 -9.88 -30.30
CA ASP A 187 2.13 -10.25 -28.94
C ASP A 187 0.95 -10.93 -28.21
N ILE A 188 1.28 -11.64 -27.13
CA ILE A 188 0.31 -12.28 -26.23
C ILE A 188 0.38 -11.56 -24.89
N TYR A 189 -0.78 -11.29 -24.29
CA TYR A 189 -0.92 -10.45 -23.12
C TYR A 189 -1.58 -11.21 -21.96
N GLU A 190 -0.94 -11.15 -20.80
CA GLU A 190 -1.56 -11.49 -19.52
C GLU A 190 -1.91 -10.20 -18.79
N VAL A 191 -3.19 -10.06 -18.41
CA VAL A 191 -3.68 -8.89 -17.68
C VAL A 191 -4.18 -9.33 -16.31
N ASP A 192 -3.49 -8.86 -15.27
CA ASP A 192 -3.90 -8.96 -13.88
C ASP A 192 -4.69 -7.73 -13.43
N HIS A 193 -5.34 -7.82 -12.27
CA HIS A 193 -6.01 -6.69 -11.63
C HIS A 193 -5.38 -6.29 -10.30
N GLY A 194 -5.46 -4.99 -10.02
CA GLY A 194 -5.01 -4.41 -8.78
C GLY A 194 -3.51 -4.13 -8.74
N LEU A 195 -3.11 -3.41 -7.72
CA LEU A 195 -1.72 -3.10 -7.42
C LEU A 195 -1.53 -3.13 -5.91
N ASN A 196 -0.68 -4.04 -5.45
CA ASN A 196 -0.37 -4.23 -4.04
C ASN A 196 1.05 -3.76 -3.76
N CYS A 197 1.21 -2.50 -3.37
CA CYS A 197 2.49 -1.98 -2.93
C CYS A 197 2.86 -2.58 -1.57
N LYS A 198 4.15 -2.81 -1.35
CA LYS A 198 4.67 -3.23 -0.03
C LYS A 198 4.38 -2.14 1.00
N MET A 199 4.32 -2.50 2.28
CA MET A 199 3.98 -1.57 3.37
C MET A 199 4.88 -0.33 3.39
N ASP A 200 6.18 -0.52 3.14
CA ASP A 200 7.23 0.48 3.11
C ASP A 200 7.37 1.23 1.76
N GLN A 201 6.52 0.89 0.78
CA GLN A 201 6.43 1.56 -0.51
C GLN A 201 5.27 2.56 -0.53
N PHE A 202 5.41 3.56 -1.38
CA PHE A 202 4.34 4.48 -1.72
C PHE A 202 3.63 4.00 -2.97
N GLY A 203 2.30 4.07 -2.95
CA GLY A 203 1.47 4.05 -4.16
C GLY A 203 1.32 5.47 -4.68
N VAL A 204 1.96 5.77 -5.81
CA VAL A 204 1.88 7.06 -6.49
C VAL A 204 0.87 6.97 -7.62
N GLU A 205 0.06 8.01 -7.80
CA GLU A 205 -1.00 8.09 -8.81
C GLU A 205 -0.64 9.16 -9.84
N LEU A 206 -0.45 8.75 -11.09
CA LEU A 206 -0.01 9.61 -12.19
C LEU A 206 -1.10 9.71 -13.24
N ARG A 207 -1.60 10.92 -13.48
CA ARG A 207 -2.63 11.21 -14.48
C ARG A 207 -2.00 11.52 -15.84
N GLU A 208 -2.57 10.99 -16.92
CA GLU A 208 -2.11 11.22 -18.31
C GLU A 208 -2.14 12.70 -18.73
N GLU A 209 -3.01 13.50 -18.10
CA GLU A 209 -3.03 14.97 -18.22
C GLU A 209 -1.64 15.59 -17.96
N TYR A 210 -0.90 15.05 -16.98
CA TYR A 210 0.39 15.57 -16.54
C TYR A 210 1.58 14.71 -16.98
N TYR A 211 1.35 13.46 -17.33
CA TYR A 211 2.38 12.49 -17.70
C TYR A 211 2.12 11.87 -19.07
N SER A 212 3.20 11.61 -19.80
CA SER A 212 3.20 10.67 -20.91
C SER A 212 3.42 9.26 -20.34
N LEU A 213 2.51 8.34 -20.66
CA LEU A 213 2.53 6.94 -20.25
C LEU A 213 2.81 6.09 -21.48
N GLU A 214 4.01 5.50 -21.56
CA GLU A 214 4.44 4.67 -22.68
C GLU A 214 4.81 3.28 -22.17
N VAL A 215 4.28 2.23 -22.80
CA VAL A 215 4.59 0.86 -22.41
C VAL A 215 5.64 0.29 -23.35
N GLU A 216 6.79 -0.07 -22.81
CA GLU A 216 7.91 -0.67 -23.52
C GLU A 216 8.09 -2.12 -23.04
N GLY A 217 7.56 -3.08 -23.80
CA GLY A 217 7.55 -4.49 -23.40
C GLY A 217 6.59 -4.73 -22.23
N SER A 218 7.10 -5.04 -21.04
CA SER A 218 6.29 -5.15 -19.80
C SER A 218 6.57 -4.03 -18.79
N ASN A 219 7.38 -3.05 -19.20
CA ASN A 219 7.75 -1.91 -18.37
C ASN A 219 6.86 -0.72 -18.73
N LEU A 220 6.53 0.09 -17.72
CA LEU A 220 5.86 1.37 -17.92
C LEU A 220 6.89 2.48 -17.81
N LYS A 221 7.11 3.20 -18.90
CA LYS A 221 7.89 4.41 -18.95
C LYS A 221 6.97 5.60 -18.74
N VAL A 222 7.32 6.43 -17.78
CA VAL A 222 6.57 7.61 -17.39
C VAL A 222 7.46 8.82 -17.58
N THR A 223 6.98 9.79 -18.36
CA THR A 223 7.68 11.05 -18.61
C THR A 223 6.79 12.22 -18.22
N SER A 224 7.24 13.08 -17.30
CA SER A 224 6.50 14.28 -16.89
C SER A 224 6.46 15.30 -18.03
N ARG A 225 5.26 15.79 -18.37
CA ARG A 225 5.08 16.85 -19.37
C ARG A 225 5.61 18.21 -18.91
N LYS A 226 5.73 18.43 -17.60
CA LYS A 226 6.25 19.66 -16.98
C LYS A 226 7.73 19.57 -16.60
N GLY A 227 8.44 18.51 -17.03
CA GLY A 227 9.87 18.30 -16.78
C GLY A 227 10.28 17.95 -15.34
N LYS A 228 9.35 17.61 -14.45
CA LYS A 228 9.64 17.15 -13.08
C LYS A 228 9.17 15.72 -12.87
N GLY A 229 10.13 14.81 -12.86
CA GLY A 229 9.92 13.41 -12.48
C GLY A 229 9.68 12.52 -13.70
N ASP A 230 10.65 11.66 -13.97
CA ASP A 230 10.62 10.68 -15.04
C ASP A 230 11.10 9.34 -14.48
N GLY A 231 10.54 8.25 -14.98
CA GLY A 231 10.89 6.95 -14.45
C GLY A 231 10.37 5.79 -15.26
N VAL A 232 11.04 4.66 -15.10
CA VAL A 232 10.57 3.36 -15.57
C VAL A 232 10.12 2.55 -14.36
N ALA A 233 8.92 1.98 -14.44
CA ALA A 233 8.37 1.02 -13.48
C ALA A 233 8.46 -0.40 -14.08
N LEU A 234 8.94 -1.34 -13.28
CA LEU A 234 9.18 -2.73 -13.68
C LEU A 234 7.89 -3.57 -13.64
N PRO A 235 7.85 -4.75 -14.27
CA PRO A 235 6.66 -5.59 -14.30
C PRO A 235 6.19 -5.92 -12.87
N GLY A 236 4.89 -5.80 -12.63
CA GLY A 236 4.28 -6.03 -11.32
C GLY A 236 4.28 -4.82 -10.37
N GLU A 237 5.11 -3.79 -10.62
CA GLU A 237 5.18 -2.57 -9.79
C GLU A 237 4.23 -1.45 -10.24
N TRP A 238 3.49 -1.65 -11.33
CA TRP A 238 2.57 -0.66 -11.87
C TRP A 238 1.25 -1.29 -12.30
N CYS A 239 0.23 -0.46 -12.40
CA CYS A 239 -1.02 -0.74 -13.09
C CYS A 239 -1.51 0.52 -13.82
N VAL A 240 -2.33 0.34 -14.86
CA VAL A 240 -2.98 1.46 -15.56
C VAL A 240 -4.47 1.21 -15.65
N ASP A 241 -5.26 2.28 -15.56
CA ASP A 241 -6.70 2.21 -15.76
C ASP A 241 -7.25 3.52 -16.30
N ARG A 242 -8.54 3.51 -16.64
CA ARG A 242 -9.30 4.71 -16.96
C ARG A 242 -9.61 5.51 -15.70
N GLU A 243 -9.43 6.83 -15.77
CA GLU A 243 -9.92 7.76 -14.76
C GLU A 243 -11.46 7.75 -14.71
N TYR A 244 -12.03 7.68 -13.52
CA TYR A 244 -13.47 7.55 -13.31
C TYR A 244 -14.26 8.73 -13.90
N SER A 245 -13.78 9.96 -13.69
CA SER A 245 -14.43 11.18 -14.18
C SER A 245 -14.08 11.56 -15.62
N GLY A 246 -13.17 10.83 -16.28
CA GLY A 246 -12.56 11.24 -17.54
C GLY A 246 -12.45 10.13 -18.58
N THR A 247 -11.79 10.44 -19.70
CA THR A 247 -11.38 9.45 -20.70
C THR A 247 -9.89 9.15 -20.66
N GLU A 248 -9.16 9.91 -19.84
CA GLU A 248 -7.72 9.82 -19.66
C GLU A 248 -7.34 8.56 -18.88
N LEU A 249 -6.10 8.12 -19.08
CA LEU A 249 -5.48 7.08 -18.29
C LEU A 249 -4.95 7.64 -16.97
N VAL A 250 -5.02 6.79 -15.94
CA VAL A 250 -4.31 6.94 -14.68
C VAL A 250 -3.42 5.73 -14.47
N ALA A 251 -2.14 5.98 -14.26
CA ALA A 251 -1.18 4.96 -13.84
C ALA A 251 -1.01 5.01 -12.33
N ARG A 252 -0.96 3.84 -11.69
CA ARG A 252 -0.49 3.72 -10.30
C ARG A 252 0.81 2.95 -10.29
N LEU A 253 1.73 3.37 -9.44
CA LEU A 253 3.05 2.74 -9.32
C LEU A 253 3.47 2.61 -7.86
N CYS A 254 4.22 1.55 -7.58
CA CYS A 254 4.84 1.31 -6.28
C CYS A 254 6.30 1.77 -6.34
N THR A 255 6.69 2.66 -5.42
CA THR A 255 8.08 3.16 -5.35
C THR A 255 8.48 3.44 -3.91
N HIS A 256 9.78 3.31 -3.60
CA HIS A 256 10.34 3.82 -2.35
C HIS A 256 10.73 5.29 -2.44
N ASP A 257 10.94 5.78 -3.67
CA ASP A 257 11.36 7.14 -3.97
C ASP A 257 10.27 7.86 -4.78
N ASN A 258 9.52 8.73 -4.11
CA ASN A 258 8.47 9.54 -4.74
C ASN A 258 9.05 10.70 -5.55
N SER A 259 10.26 11.16 -5.19
CA SER A 259 10.90 12.29 -5.87
C SER A 259 11.23 11.97 -7.32
N LYS A 260 11.52 10.69 -7.62
CA LYS A 260 11.66 10.16 -8.98
C LYS A 260 10.48 10.51 -9.90
N TYR A 261 9.27 10.54 -9.36
CA TYR A 261 8.05 10.86 -10.11
C TYR A 261 7.53 12.27 -9.78
N GLY A 262 8.30 13.10 -9.09
CA GLY A 262 7.88 14.43 -8.67
C GLY A 262 6.70 14.41 -7.71
N ALA A 263 6.46 13.32 -6.98
CA ALA A 263 5.32 13.17 -6.09
C ALA A 263 5.66 13.53 -4.63
N PHE A 264 4.72 14.16 -3.93
CA PHE A 264 4.83 14.47 -2.52
C PHE A 264 4.38 13.27 -1.66
N GLY A 265 5.27 12.78 -0.80
CA GLY A 265 5.03 11.58 0.00
C GLY A 265 4.21 11.84 1.26
N VAL A 266 3.13 11.10 1.44
CA VAL A 266 2.24 11.21 2.60
C VAL A 266 1.95 9.84 3.20
N ARG A 267 1.85 9.79 4.54
CA ARG A 267 1.52 8.58 5.29
C ARG A 267 0.06 8.58 5.67
N LYS A 268 -0.66 7.51 5.37
CA LYS A 268 -2.06 7.30 5.75
C LYS A 268 -2.14 6.27 6.88
N CYS A 269 -3.02 6.49 7.85
CA CYS A 269 -3.08 5.64 9.05
C CYS A 269 -3.80 4.30 8.85
N CYS A 270 -4.87 4.31 8.07
CA CYS A 270 -5.62 3.13 7.65
C CYS A 270 -5.24 2.76 6.21
N PRO A 271 -5.48 1.50 5.79
CA PRO A 271 -5.33 1.09 4.39
C PRO A 271 -6.07 2.01 3.40
N ILE A 272 -5.67 1.98 2.13
CA ILE A 272 -6.36 2.70 1.06
C ILE A 272 -7.81 2.17 0.97
N GLY A 273 -8.78 3.06 0.79
CA GLY A 273 -10.21 2.72 0.81
C GLY A 273 -10.80 2.51 2.22
N TYR A 274 -10.09 2.88 3.28
CA TYR A 274 -10.58 2.87 4.66
C TYR A 274 -10.46 4.27 5.29
N HIS A 275 -11.24 4.55 6.33
CA HIS A 275 -11.14 5.77 7.13
C HIS A 275 -11.36 5.46 8.62
N TYR A 276 -11.06 6.41 9.52
CA TYR A 276 -11.37 6.26 10.94
C TYR A 276 -12.82 6.61 11.24
N LYS A 277 -13.53 5.68 11.88
CA LYS A 277 -14.87 5.92 12.43
C LYS A 277 -14.82 5.89 13.96
N PRO A 278 -15.30 6.94 14.67
CA PRO A 278 -15.30 6.98 16.12
C PRO A 278 -16.24 5.91 16.69
N LYS A 279 -15.79 5.21 17.73
CA LYS A 279 -16.60 4.21 18.44
C LYS A 279 -17.67 4.85 19.32
N ARG A 280 -17.41 6.06 19.82
CA ARG A 280 -18.29 6.83 20.71
C ARG A 280 -18.18 8.31 20.36
N CYS A 281 -19.30 9.02 20.34
CA CYS A 281 -19.31 10.46 20.12
C CYS A 281 -18.59 11.19 21.26
N GLY A 282 -17.89 12.28 20.94
CA GLY A 282 -17.05 13.02 21.89
C GLY A 282 -15.73 12.30 22.28
N SER A 283 -15.37 11.21 21.60
CA SER A 283 -14.12 10.49 21.80
C SER A 283 -13.35 10.33 20.49
N PHE A 284 -12.02 10.42 20.55
CA PHE A 284 -11.12 10.13 19.44
C PHE A 284 -10.78 8.64 19.28
N VAL A 285 -11.40 7.77 20.09
CA VAL A 285 -11.22 6.32 19.97
C VAL A 285 -11.96 5.83 18.73
N SER A 286 -11.20 5.56 17.66
CA SER A 286 -11.71 5.19 16.35
C SER A 286 -11.23 3.82 15.87
N LYS A 287 -11.91 3.26 14.87
CA LYS A 287 -11.49 2.03 14.17
C LYS A 287 -11.45 2.31 12.66
N CYS A 288 -10.49 1.73 11.95
CA CYS A 288 -10.50 1.74 10.49
C CYS A 288 -11.72 0.97 9.96
N THR A 289 -12.53 1.61 9.13
CA THR A 289 -13.70 1.03 8.46
C THR A 289 -13.63 1.28 6.96
N PRO A 290 -14.10 0.36 6.11
CA PRO A 290 -14.09 0.57 4.66
C PRO A 290 -14.93 1.78 4.25
N ASN A 291 -14.52 2.46 3.19
CA ASN A 291 -15.20 3.59 2.57
C ASN A 291 -16.39 3.09 1.75
N PHE A 292 -17.56 2.94 2.37
CA PHE A 292 -18.82 2.72 1.66
C PHE A 292 -19.58 4.02 1.35
N ASP A 293 -19.31 5.08 2.12
CA ASP A 293 -20.07 6.34 2.15
C ASP A 293 -19.29 7.52 1.54
N ASP A 294 -18.49 7.26 0.49
CA ASP A 294 -17.69 8.27 -0.24
C ASP A 294 -16.91 9.22 0.69
N VAL A 295 -16.11 8.66 1.61
CA VAL A 295 -15.24 9.46 2.49
C VAL A 295 -13.94 9.79 1.73
N LEU A 296 -13.76 11.07 1.42
CA LEU A 296 -12.61 11.59 0.69
C LEU A 296 -11.38 11.72 1.60
N PHE A 297 -10.22 11.25 1.14
CA PHE A 297 -8.93 11.51 1.79
C PHE A 297 -8.29 12.77 1.19
N ASN A 298 -8.79 13.93 1.61
CA ASN A 298 -8.34 15.24 1.14
C ASN A 298 -7.38 15.94 2.12
N ILE A 299 -6.10 16.02 1.75
CA ILE A 299 -5.06 16.72 2.51
C ILE A 299 -4.73 18.12 1.98
N THR A 300 -5.57 18.69 1.12
CA THR A 300 -5.37 20.02 0.51
C THR A 300 -5.12 21.11 1.56
N ASP A 301 -5.79 21.06 2.71
CA ASP A 301 -5.57 21.95 3.86
C ASP A 301 -4.11 21.98 4.37
N TYR A 302 -3.32 20.93 4.09
CA TYR A 302 -1.91 20.84 4.44
C TYR A 302 -0.99 21.13 3.25
N LEU A 303 -1.44 20.85 2.02
CA LEU A 303 -0.65 21.06 0.81
C LEU A 303 -0.70 22.52 0.31
N GLU A 304 -1.85 23.18 0.34
CA GLU A 304 -1.98 24.57 -0.15
C GLU A 304 -1.03 25.57 0.56
N PRO A 305 -0.84 25.52 1.89
CA PRO A 305 0.11 26.42 2.55
C PRO A 305 1.56 26.11 2.18
N LEU A 306 1.86 24.85 1.82
CA LEU A 306 3.19 24.43 1.37
C LEU A 306 3.46 24.90 -0.06
N GLN A 307 2.53 24.65 -0.98
CA GLN A 307 2.63 25.07 -2.38
C GLN A 307 2.74 26.58 -2.55
N ARG A 308 2.06 27.35 -1.68
CA ARG A 308 2.21 28.82 -1.64
C ARG A 308 3.62 29.28 -1.24
N LYS A 309 4.33 28.49 -0.42
CA LYS A 309 5.70 28.81 0.01
C LYS A 309 6.74 28.26 -0.97
N ASP A 310 6.46 27.11 -1.53
CA ASP A 310 7.33 26.39 -2.44
C ASP A 310 6.50 25.89 -3.65
N PRO A 311 6.51 26.65 -4.76
CA PRO A 311 5.82 26.27 -5.99
C PRO A 311 6.36 24.99 -6.64
N ASP A 312 7.50 24.48 -6.16
CA ASP A 312 8.07 23.25 -6.70
C ASP A 312 7.36 21.98 -6.22
N ILE A 313 6.57 22.08 -5.14
CA ILE A 313 5.75 20.99 -4.62
C ILE A 313 4.56 20.77 -5.55
N THR A 314 4.44 19.57 -6.09
CA THR A 314 3.37 19.20 -7.02
C THR A 314 2.08 18.82 -6.27
N ASP A 315 0.95 18.80 -6.99
CA ASP A 315 -0.33 18.25 -6.50
C ASP A 315 -0.36 16.71 -6.47
N ILE A 316 0.74 16.05 -6.84
CA ILE A 316 0.79 14.61 -7.02
C ILE A 316 1.19 13.99 -5.70
N ILE A 317 0.38 13.08 -5.20
CA ILE A 317 0.55 12.50 -3.87
C ILE A 317 0.99 11.04 -4.01
N GLY A 318 2.04 10.67 -3.28
CA GLY A 318 2.41 9.28 -3.02
C GLY A 318 1.88 8.85 -1.66
N ILE A 319 1.02 7.84 -1.58
CA ILE A 319 0.42 7.37 -0.32
C ILE A 319 1.13 6.10 0.14
N ARG A 320 1.62 6.09 1.39
CA ARG A 320 2.04 4.85 2.07
C ARG A 320 1.25 4.62 3.35
N THR A 321 1.20 3.37 3.80
CA THR A 321 0.40 2.98 4.99
C THR A 321 1.24 2.45 6.16
N ASP A 322 2.57 2.39 6.02
CA ASP A 322 3.45 1.96 7.10
C ASP A 322 3.66 3.05 8.17
N LEU A 323 3.14 2.76 9.37
CA LEU A 323 3.46 3.43 10.61
C LEU A 323 3.24 2.49 11.80
N HIS A 324 4.34 1.97 12.34
CA HIS A 324 4.31 1.16 13.55
C HIS A 324 4.49 2.03 14.81
N CYS A 325 3.48 2.04 15.69
CA CYS A 325 3.54 2.74 16.97
C CYS A 325 3.38 1.74 18.12
N HIS A 326 4.49 1.34 18.75
CA HIS A 326 4.48 0.34 19.83
C HIS A 326 3.61 0.75 21.03
N GLU A 327 3.55 2.05 21.32
CA GLU A 327 2.89 2.60 22.51
C GLU A 327 1.49 3.18 22.23
N GLY A 328 0.99 2.98 21.01
CA GLY A 328 -0.30 3.49 20.57
C GLY A 328 -0.20 4.80 19.78
N ARG A 329 -1.37 5.33 19.42
CA ARG A 329 -1.55 6.46 18.50
C ARG A 329 -2.38 7.55 19.19
N VAL A 330 -2.03 8.81 18.95
CA VAL A 330 -2.74 9.99 19.49
C VAL A 330 -3.13 10.91 18.34
N VAL A 331 -4.41 11.26 18.29
CA VAL A 331 -4.96 12.21 17.31
C VAL A 331 -4.59 13.63 17.72
N LEU A 332 -4.14 14.44 16.78
CA LEU A 332 -3.83 15.85 17.02
C LEU A 332 -5.01 16.73 16.63
N ASN A 333 -5.33 17.73 17.46
CA ASN A 333 -6.36 18.71 17.17
C ASN A 333 -5.75 20.08 16.82
N LYS A 334 -5.81 20.48 15.55
CA LYS A 334 -5.29 21.79 15.07
C LYS A 334 -5.84 23.01 15.84
N SER A 335 -7.05 22.93 16.39
CA SER A 335 -7.67 24.03 17.14
C SER A 335 -7.05 24.26 18.52
N VAL A 336 -6.24 23.32 19.02
CA VAL A 336 -5.56 23.41 20.31
C VAL A 336 -4.11 23.80 20.07
N GLU A 337 -3.64 24.89 20.68
CA GLU A 337 -2.29 25.43 20.43
C GLU A 337 -1.16 24.40 20.67
N ARG A 338 -1.33 23.47 21.62
CA ARG A 338 -0.36 22.40 21.90
C ARG A 338 -0.30 21.31 20.82
N ASP A 339 -1.39 21.14 20.09
CA ASP A 339 -1.57 20.12 19.06
C ASP A 339 -1.50 20.73 17.64
N ARG A 340 -1.25 22.04 17.54
CA ARG A 340 -1.12 22.73 16.26
C ARG A 340 0.01 22.09 15.46
N HIS A 341 -0.22 21.79 14.19
CA HIS A 341 0.78 21.12 13.37
C HIS A 341 0.66 21.51 11.90
N GLN A 342 1.79 21.40 11.19
CA GLN A 342 1.92 21.71 9.77
C GLN A 342 2.83 20.68 9.11
N LEU A 343 2.58 20.42 7.82
CA LEU A 343 3.52 19.67 7.00
C LEU A 343 4.72 20.54 6.64
N THR A 344 5.89 19.90 6.53
CA THR A 344 7.11 20.51 6.01
C THR A 344 7.33 20.11 4.54
N PRO A 345 8.14 20.84 3.76
CA PRO A 345 8.42 20.52 2.35
C PRO A 345 9.05 19.14 2.12
N ASP A 346 9.72 18.59 3.13
CA ASP A 346 10.31 17.25 3.12
C ASP A 346 9.35 16.15 3.63
N GLY A 347 8.06 16.47 3.82
CA GLY A 347 7.05 15.49 4.21
C GLY A 347 7.10 15.08 5.69
N ARG A 348 7.70 15.89 6.56
CA ARG A 348 7.68 15.70 8.02
C ARG A 348 6.57 16.52 8.66
N LEU A 349 6.22 16.17 9.90
CA LEU A 349 5.23 16.92 10.66
C LEU A 349 5.93 17.85 11.65
N ALA A 350 5.73 19.15 11.49
CA ALA A 350 6.17 20.16 12.44
C ALA A 350 5.06 20.46 13.45
N SER A 351 5.38 20.38 14.73
CA SER A 351 4.49 20.67 15.87
C SER A 351 5.26 21.43 16.96
N PRO A 352 4.58 22.02 17.97
CA PRO A 352 5.24 22.64 19.13
C PRO A 352 6.18 21.71 19.90
N ILE A 353 5.95 20.39 19.82
CA ILE A 353 6.76 19.37 20.50
C ILE A 353 8.05 19.08 19.71
N GLY A 354 8.06 19.34 18.40
CA GLY A 354 9.19 19.12 17.51
C GLY A 354 8.77 18.78 16.09
N VAL A 355 9.77 18.49 15.26
CA VAL A 355 9.61 18.00 13.89
C VAL A 355 9.92 16.51 13.86
N GLY A 356 9.04 15.71 13.26
CA GLY A 356 9.29 14.26 13.19
C GLY A 356 8.45 13.52 12.15
N ASP A 357 8.80 12.25 12.01
CA ASP A 357 8.29 11.36 10.96
C ASP A 357 7.27 10.36 11.51
N SER A 358 7.11 10.28 12.83
CA SER A 358 6.28 9.29 13.51
C SER A 358 4.80 9.70 13.52
N TYR A 359 4.26 9.96 12.33
CA TYR A 359 2.89 10.42 12.14
C TYR A 359 2.25 9.82 10.88
N CYS A 360 0.93 9.90 10.80
CA CYS A 360 0.14 9.64 9.61
C CYS A 360 -1.09 10.54 9.59
N PHE A 361 -1.67 10.78 8.43
CA PHE A 361 -2.96 11.45 8.27
C PHE A 361 -4.08 10.43 8.14
N GLU A 362 -5.27 10.82 8.55
CA GLU A 362 -6.47 10.05 8.27
C GLU A 362 -7.72 10.92 8.26
N ALA A 363 -8.72 10.48 7.50
CA ALA A 363 -10.07 11.01 7.55
C ALA A 363 -10.84 10.43 8.73
N PHE A 364 -11.43 11.31 9.54
CA PHE A 364 -12.27 10.95 10.67
C PHE A 364 -13.73 11.22 10.32
N ASP A 365 -14.52 10.17 10.12
CA ASP A 365 -15.95 10.28 9.81
C ASP A 365 -16.78 10.32 11.10
N SER A 366 -17.08 11.52 11.57
CA SER A 366 -17.92 11.73 12.75
C SER A 366 -19.38 12.02 12.43
N ARG A 367 -19.84 11.88 11.18
CA ARG A 367 -21.21 12.23 10.74
C ARG A 367 -22.34 11.52 11.50
N ARG A 368 -22.06 10.39 12.16
CA ARG A 368 -23.03 9.70 13.04
C ARG A 368 -23.23 10.38 14.40
N CYS A 369 -22.46 11.41 14.72
CA CYS A 369 -22.53 12.14 15.98
C CYS A 369 -23.24 13.49 15.81
N PRO A 370 -23.85 14.03 16.89
CA PRO A 370 -24.43 15.37 16.85
C PRO A 370 -23.37 16.41 16.43
N HIS A 371 -23.67 17.19 15.39
CA HIS A 371 -22.74 18.17 14.78
C HIS A 371 -21.43 17.58 14.24
N GLY A 372 -21.38 16.27 14.00
CA GLY A 372 -20.19 15.63 13.46
C GLY A 372 -20.08 15.80 11.95
N ASP A 373 -18.85 15.97 11.49
CA ASP A 373 -18.49 16.06 10.07
C ASP A 373 -17.31 15.12 9.76
N VAL A 374 -16.89 15.06 8.50
CA VAL A 374 -15.63 14.44 8.08
C VAL A 374 -14.53 15.48 8.18
N PHE A 375 -13.46 15.18 8.91
CA PHE A 375 -12.28 16.05 8.98
C PHE A 375 -10.99 15.23 8.86
N ILE A 376 -9.92 15.88 8.40
CA ILE A 376 -8.61 15.23 8.21
C ILE A 376 -7.57 15.85 9.14
N THR A 377 -6.93 15.00 9.93
CA THR A 377 -5.91 15.44 10.87
C THR A 377 -4.77 14.44 11.01
N ALA A 378 -3.63 14.93 11.50
CA ALA A 378 -2.49 14.10 11.82
C ALA A 378 -2.72 13.27 13.09
N VAL A 379 -2.14 12.08 13.09
CA VAL A 379 -2.09 11.15 14.20
C VAL A 379 -0.62 10.83 14.46
N ASN A 380 -0.14 11.14 15.66
CA ASN A 380 1.23 10.86 16.08
C ASN A 380 1.33 9.53 16.83
N CYS A 381 2.49 8.90 16.78
CA CYS A 381 2.81 7.83 17.71
C CYS A 381 2.93 8.39 19.15
N PHE A 382 2.30 7.70 20.10
CA PHE A 382 2.47 8.03 21.50
C PHE A 382 3.91 7.71 21.93
N VAL A 383 4.57 8.64 22.60
CA VAL A 383 5.85 8.38 23.26
C VAL A 383 5.57 8.39 24.76
N LYS A 384 5.69 7.23 25.42
CA LYS A 384 5.63 7.19 26.88
C LYS A 384 6.72 8.11 27.42
N ALA A 385 6.33 9.05 28.29
CA ALA A 385 7.32 9.81 29.04
C ALA A 385 8.22 8.82 29.80
N LYS A 386 9.54 8.92 29.61
CA LYS A 386 10.50 8.16 30.41
C LYS A 386 10.17 8.38 31.89
N GLU A 387 10.16 7.27 32.62
CA GLU A 387 9.57 7.05 33.93
C GLU A 387 9.44 8.26 34.86
N VAL A 388 8.29 8.29 35.55
CA VAL A 388 7.97 9.15 36.69
C VAL A 388 9.18 9.19 37.63
N LYS A 389 9.75 10.38 37.86
CA LYS A 389 10.85 10.58 38.82
C LYS A 389 10.57 9.76 40.09
N ASN A 390 11.52 8.96 40.53
CA ASN A 390 11.42 8.20 41.79
C ASN A 390 11.29 9.16 42.98
N PHE A 391 10.05 9.59 43.27
CA PHE A 391 9.72 10.45 44.40
C PHE A 391 10.08 9.81 45.75
N GLN A 392 10.37 8.51 45.78
CA GLN A 392 10.83 7.79 46.97
C GLN A 392 12.12 8.38 47.55
N MET A 393 13.13 8.70 46.73
CA MET A 393 14.39 9.29 47.23
C MET A 393 14.16 10.70 47.77
N SER A 394 13.35 11.49 47.09
CA SER A 394 12.97 12.84 47.54
C SER A 394 12.16 12.77 48.85
N PHE A 395 11.24 11.81 49.00
CA PHE A 395 10.48 11.58 50.22
C PHE A 395 11.39 11.20 51.41
N ILE A 396 12.34 10.29 51.22
CA ILE A 396 13.28 9.88 52.27
C ILE A 396 14.12 11.07 52.75
N LEU A 397 14.68 11.85 51.83
CA LEU A 397 15.51 13.02 52.17
C LEU A 397 14.73 14.13 52.89
N ILE A 398 13.50 14.40 52.45
CA ILE A 398 12.63 15.40 53.10
C ILE A 398 12.20 14.91 54.49
N SER A 399 11.93 13.61 54.66
CA SER A 399 11.56 13.04 55.96
C SER A 399 12.71 13.12 56.96
N ILE A 400 13.94 12.77 56.56
CA ILE A 400 15.14 12.92 57.40
C ILE A 400 15.34 14.39 57.81
N SER A 401 15.21 15.31 56.84
CA SER A 401 15.34 16.75 57.09
C SER A 401 14.28 17.27 58.08
N SER A 402 13.04 16.78 57.98
CA SER A 402 11.95 17.11 58.90
C SER A 402 12.25 16.64 60.33
N VAL A 403 12.77 15.42 60.50
CA VAL A 403 13.19 14.91 61.82
C VAL A 403 14.31 15.76 62.42
N CYS A 404 15.31 16.13 61.62
CA CYS A 404 16.39 17.03 62.08
C CYS A 404 15.86 18.40 62.50
N LEU A 405 14.92 18.98 61.75
CA LEU A 405 14.28 20.26 62.10
C LEU A 405 13.41 20.16 63.36
N ALA A 406 12.73 19.04 63.58
CA ALA A 406 11.97 18.81 64.80
C ALA A 406 12.90 18.70 66.02
N LEU A 407 14.03 17.99 65.89
CA LEU A 407 15.02 17.89 66.95
C LEU A 407 15.65 19.25 67.29
N THR A 408 16.00 20.06 66.29
CA THR A 408 16.51 21.41 66.54
C THR A 408 15.46 22.27 67.24
N LEU A 409 14.19 22.22 66.79
CA LEU A 409 13.09 22.94 67.44
C LEU A 409 12.94 22.55 68.92
N VAL A 410 13.00 21.24 69.25
CA VAL A 410 12.92 20.75 70.63
C VAL A 410 14.07 21.29 71.48
N VAL A 411 15.31 21.26 70.98
CA VAL A 411 16.48 21.78 71.70
C VAL A 411 16.35 23.27 72.00
N TYR A 412 15.90 24.07 71.02
CA TYR A 412 15.69 25.51 71.20
C TYR A 412 14.56 25.85 72.19
N ILE A 413 13.56 24.99 72.33
CA ILE A 413 12.47 25.18 73.31
C ILE A 413 12.92 24.74 74.72
N ALA A 414 13.67 23.64 74.82
CA ALA A 414 14.05 23.02 76.09
C ALA A 414 15.13 23.80 76.86
N LEU A 415 16.04 24.49 76.17
CA LEU A 415 17.13 25.25 76.80
C LEU A 415 16.70 26.71 77.05
N PRO A 416 16.42 27.13 78.30
CA PRO A 416 15.94 28.47 78.61
C PRO A 416 16.95 29.57 78.24
N GLU A 417 18.24 29.26 78.25
CA GLU A 417 19.34 30.17 77.89
C GLU A 417 19.31 30.59 76.41
N LEU A 418 18.73 29.75 75.53
CA LEU A 418 18.63 30.02 74.09
C LEU A 418 17.35 30.78 73.71
N ARG A 419 16.48 31.14 74.67
CA ARG A 419 15.20 31.83 74.40
C ARG A 419 15.33 33.36 74.38
N ASN A 420 16.51 33.85 74.01
CA ASN A 420 16.77 35.27 73.76
C ASN A 420 16.03 35.76 72.49
N LEU A 421 16.03 37.08 72.23
CA LEU A 421 15.30 37.66 71.10
C LEU A 421 15.66 36.98 69.76
N HIS A 422 16.94 36.62 69.58
CA HIS A 422 17.45 35.90 68.42
C HIS A 422 16.96 34.44 68.36
N GLY A 423 16.91 33.73 69.50
CA GLY A 423 16.37 32.37 69.54
C GLY A 423 14.87 32.32 69.25
N ARG A 424 14.10 33.35 69.64
CA ARG A 424 12.66 33.42 69.31
C ARG A 424 12.39 33.56 67.82
N THR A 425 13.18 34.35 67.09
CA THR A 425 13.04 34.47 65.63
C THR A 425 13.45 33.17 64.94
N LEU A 426 14.48 32.49 65.42
CA LEU A 426 14.90 31.20 64.90
C LEU A 426 13.88 30.08 65.14
N ILE A 427 13.27 30.01 66.33
CA ILE A 427 12.17 29.06 66.63
C ILE A 427 11.02 29.24 65.64
N CYS A 428 10.61 30.49 65.38
CA CYS A 428 9.57 30.80 64.40
C CYS A 428 9.98 30.31 62.99
N HIS A 429 11.21 30.62 62.56
CA HIS A 429 11.71 30.22 61.24
C HIS A 429 11.77 28.69 61.06
N VAL A 430 12.35 27.97 62.04
CA VAL A 430 12.45 26.50 62.03
C VAL A 430 11.06 25.87 62.06
N SER A 431 10.11 26.43 62.81
CA SER A 431 8.74 25.93 62.85
C SER A 431 8.03 26.04 61.49
N MET A 432 8.23 27.15 60.76
CA MET A 432 7.67 27.33 59.41
C MET A 432 8.32 26.41 58.38
N MET A 433 9.64 26.21 58.47
CA MET A 433 10.36 25.26 57.61
C MET A 433 9.94 23.82 57.86
N LEU A 434 9.74 23.43 59.13
CA LEU A 434 9.22 22.10 59.49
C LEU A 434 7.82 21.87 58.92
N LEU A 435 6.94 22.87 59.01
CA LEU A 435 5.60 22.81 58.44
C LEU A 435 5.64 22.65 56.91
N ALA A 436 6.48 23.44 56.23
CA ALA A 436 6.65 23.35 54.78
C ALA A 436 7.17 21.98 54.33
N PHE A 437 8.18 21.43 55.02
CA PHE A 437 8.75 20.12 54.69
C PHE A 437 7.77 18.98 54.99
N SER A 438 6.95 19.11 56.04
CA SER A 438 5.88 18.15 56.35
C SER A 438 4.80 18.13 55.26
N CYS A 439 4.39 19.29 54.74
CA CYS A 439 3.47 19.38 53.62
C CYS A 439 4.04 18.74 52.35
N LEU A 440 5.31 19.02 52.03
CA LEU A 440 6.00 18.43 50.88
C LEU A 440 6.14 16.90 51.00
N ALA A 441 6.50 16.39 52.18
CA ALA A 441 6.56 14.95 52.45
C ALA A 441 5.19 14.28 52.25
N ARG A 442 4.10 14.93 52.68
CA ARG A 442 2.74 14.40 52.52
C ARG A 442 2.32 14.30 51.05
N VAL A 443 2.65 15.30 50.24
CA VAL A 443 2.37 15.31 48.79
C VAL A 443 3.15 14.21 48.05
N GLN A 444 4.37 13.91 48.51
CA GLN A 444 5.23 12.91 47.88
C GLN A 444 4.98 11.47 48.34
N TYR A 445 4.40 11.26 49.53
CA TYR A 445 4.15 9.92 50.09
C TYR A 445 3.02 9.15 49.39
N SER A 446 1.93 9.83 49.03
CA SER A 446 0.77 9.18 48.42
C SER A 446 -0.13 10.18 47.70
N ARG A 447 -0.79 9.74 46.62
CA ARG A 447 -1.84 10.52 45.95
C ARG A 447 -2.90 10.94 46.98
N VAL A 448 -3.11 12.24 47.13
CA VAL A 448 -4.18 12.78 47.99
C VAL A 448 -5.51 12.58 47.26
N PRO A 449 -6.44 11.75 47.77
CA PRO A 449 -7.68 11.42 47.06
C PRO A 449 -8.73 12.53 47.09
N ASN A 450 -8.57 13.54 47.96
CA ASN A 450 -9.51 14.64 48.12
C ASN A 450 -8.99 15.91 47.44
N ASP A 451 -9.72 16.41 46.44
CA ASP A 451 -9.35 17.58 45.62
C ASP A 451 -9.19 18.86 46.45
N THR A 452 -9.97 19.02 47.51
CA THR A 452 -9.87 20.19 48.42
C THR A 452 -8.57 20.18 49.21
N ALA A 453 -8.18 19.02 49.75
CA ALA A 453 -6.91 18.84 50.46
C ALA A 453 -5.72 18.93 49.49
N CYS A 454 -5.85 18.46 48.26
CA CYS A 454 -4.84 18.59 47.22
C CYS A 454 -4.57 20.08 46.89
N THR A 455 -5.63 20.88 46.74
CA THR A 455 -5.53 22.32 46.43
C THR A 455 -4.94 23.12 47.60
N LEU A 456 -5.18 22.71 48.84
CA LEU A 456 -4.57 23.33 50.03
C LEU A 456 -3.09 22.98 50.18
N LEU A 457 -2.68 21.76 49.83
CA LEU A 457 -1.30 21.28 49.96
C LEU A 457 -0.40 21.72 48.80
N VAL A 458 -0.97 21.87 47.61
CA VAL A 458 -0.28 22.36 46.40
C VAL A 458 -0.82 23.75 46.13
N VAL A 459 -0.20 24.77 46.73
CA VAL A 459 -0.52 26.17 46.41
C VAL A 459 -0.37 26.35 44.91
N ARG A 460 -1.50 26.46 44.21
CA ARG A 460 -1.58 26.82 42.80
C ARG A 460 -0.97 28.21 42.67
N LYS A 461 0.24 28.29 42.09
CA LYS A 461 0.66 29.50 41.39
C LYS A 461 0.11 29.45 39.98
#